data_AF-A0A7V9U4X5-F1
#
_entry.id   AF-A0A7V9U4X5-F1
#
_cell.length_a   1.000
_cell.length_b   1.000
_cell.length_c   1.000
_cell.angle_alpha   90.00
_cell.angle_beta   90.00
_cell.angle_gamma   90.00
#
_symmetry.space_group_name_H-M   'P 1'
#
loop_
_entity.id
_entity.type
_entity.pdbx_description
1 polymer ?
#
loop_
_entity_poly.entity_id
_entity_poly.type
_entity_poly.pdbx_seq_one_letter_code
_entity_poly.pdbx_strand_id
1 'polypeptide(L)'
;MMDESFHLTPIDVRRFDFGRALRGYSPEKVEQFRDQVAEEMERLTRINQDLDSKARSFHEQLRAFRERDKAINDALVSAQQLRSEMKEQAEREAELVLREAQAAGERLVEAARIDVRRMEQELDALDRSRRTYLAQMRTLLARQLSEVEASETGSSASRSTDSSVSGSADSGS
;
A
#
# COMPACT_ATOMS: atom_id res chain seq x y z
N MET A 1 12.66 67.05 27.33
CA MET A 1 14.08 66.89 27.70
C MET A 1 14.08 66.19 29.03
N MET A 2 14.23 64.86 29.02
CA MET A 2 14.51 64.13 30.25
C MET A 2 15.90 64.59 30.67
N ASP A 3 16.02 65.07 31.91
CA ASP A 3 17.29 65.38 32.54
C ASP A 3 18.28 64.25 32.21
N GLU A 4 19.44 64.58 31.64
CA GLU A 4 20.55 63.63 31.50
C GLU A 4 20.72 62.98 32.85
N SER A 5 20.31 61.71 32.92
CA SER A 5 19.93 61.09 34.17
C SER A 5 21.14 61.13 35.08
N PHE A 6 21.00 61.77 36.24
CA PHE A 6 22.03 61.85 37.26
C PHE A 6 22.53 60.43 37.59
N HIS A 7 23.62 60.03 36.95
CA HIS A 7 24.20 58.71 37.04
C HIS A 7 25.36 58.77 38.02
N LEU A 8 25.12 58.38 39.26
CA LEU A 8 26.20 58.11 40.21
C LEU A 8 26.53 56.63 40.21
N THR A 9 27.82 56.35 40.13
CA THR A 9 28.34 55.04 40.53
C THR A 9 28.57 55.00 42.04
N PRO A 10 28.65 53.82 42.66
CA PRO A 10 29.08 53.68 44.05
C PRO A 10 30.40 54.40 44.35
N ILE A 11 31.31 54.44 43.37
CA ILE A 11 32.61 55.11 43.49
C ILE A 11 32.43 56.64 43.50
N ASP A 12 31.52 57.16 42.68
CA ASP A 12 31.23 58.60 42.65
C ASP A 12 30.61 59.05 43.97
N VAL A 13 29.72 58.25 44.55
CA VAL A 13 29.18 58.50 45.89
C VAL A 13 30.32 58.57 46.90
N ARG A 14 31.22 57.57 46.95
CA ARG A 14 32.37 57.57 47.89
C ARG A 14 33.36 58.70 47.67
N ARG A 15 33.41 59.32 46.50
CA ARG A 15 34.38 60.39 46.20
C ARG A 15 33.77 61.78 46.28
N PHE A 16 32.45 61.88 46.44
CA PHE A 16 31.76 63.16 46.46
C PHE A 16 32.13 63.97 47.71
N ASP A 17 32.53 65.22 47.50
CA ASP A 17 32.83 66.20 48.54
C ASP A 17 31.71 67.23 48.62
N PHE A 18 31.06 67.32 49.79
CA PHE A 18 29.93 68.22 50.02
C PHE A 18 30.36 69.66 50.36
N GLY A 19 31.66 69.92 50.52
CA GLY A 19 32.18 71.23 50.96
C GLY A 19 31.82 71.56 52.42
N ARG A 20 32.38 72.65 52.95
CA ARG A 20 32.12 73.10 54.34
C ARG A 20 31.32 74.39 54.34
N ALA A 21 30.27 74.46 55.16
CA ALA A 21 29.44 75.66 55.34
C ALA A 21 29.22 75.96 56.84
N LEU A 22 29.17 77.25 57.20
CA LEU A 22 28.93 77.68 58.58
C LEU A 22 27.45 77.37 58.94
N ARG A 23 27.22 76.36 59.79
CA ARG A 23 25.92 75.68 60.09
C ARG A 23 25.50 74.51 59.17
N GLY A 24 26.46 73.72 58.65
CA GLY A 24 26.19 72.48 57.90
C GLY A 24 25.99 71.22 58.76
N TYR A 25 25.70 70.09 58.11
CA TYR A 25 25.65 68.76 58.74
C TYR A 25 27.03 68.32 59.29
N SER A 26 27.04 67.41 60.27
CA SER A 26 28.27 66.82 60.81
C SER A 26 29.03 66.04 59.71
N PRO A 27 30.31 66.39 59.43
CA PRO A 27 31.10 65.72 58.40
C PRO A 27 31.22 64.22 58.60
N GLU A 28 31.39 63.75 59.85
CA GLU A 28 31.51 62.33 60.20
C GLU A 28 30.25 61.53 59.87
N LYS A 29 29.07 62.11 60.13
CA LYS A 29 27.78 61.46 59.83
C LYS A 29 27.50 61.42 58.33
N VAL A 30 27.89 62.47 57.60
CA VAL A 30 27.75 62.53 56.14
C VAL A 30 28.68 61.51 55.47
N GLU A 31 29.92 61.38 55.96
CA GLU A 31 30.88 60.37 55.52
C GLU A 31 30.35 58.95 55.72
N GLN A 32 29.86 58.63 56.93
CA GLN A 32 29.28 57.32 57.22
C GLN A 32 28.07 57.01 56.33
N PHE A 33 27.20 57.99 56.10
CA PHE A 33 26.05 57.83 55.21
C PHE A 33 26.48 57.60 53.76
N ARG A 34 27.51 58.32 53.29
CA ARG A 34 28.09 58.16 51.96
C ARG A 34 28.61 56.74 51.73
N ASP A 35 29.32 56.18 52.71
CA ASP A 35 29.82 54.81 52.65
C ASP A 35 28.68 53.78 52.60
N GLN A 36 27.68 53.93 53.47
CA GLN A 36 26.50 53.05 53.49
C GLN A 36 25.70 53.10 52.18
N VAL A 37 25.49 54.29 51.62
CA VAL A 37 24.81 54.45 50.34
C VAL A 37 25.61 53.81 49.22
N ALA A 38 26.94 54.00 49.20
CA ALA A 38 27.79 53.38 48.20
C ALA A 38 27.78 51.84 48.28
N GLU A 39 27.85 51.27 49.48
CA GLU A 39 27.75 49.82 49.70
C GLU A 39 26.41 49.26 49.21
N GLU A 40 25.31 49.93 49.54
CA GLU A 40 23.98 49.50 49.12
C GLU A 40 23.78 49.63 47.60
N MET A 41 24.31 50.70 47.00
CA MET A 41 24.33 50.85 45.54
C MET A 41 25.14 49.73 44.87
N GLU A 42 26.31 49.38 45.40
CA GLU A 42 27.11 48.27 44.87
C GLU A 42 26.37 46.93 44.99
N ARG A 43 25.69 46.69 46.12
CA ARG A 43 24.83 45.51 46.32
C ARG A 43 23.70 45.46 45.29
N LEU A 44 23.00 46.56 45.07
CA LEU A 44 21.91 46.65 44.09
C LEU A 44 22.41 46.48 42.66
N THR A 45 23.57 47.06 42.30
CA THR A 45 24.19 46.87 40.98
C THR A 45 24.51 45.40 40.74
N ARG A 46 25.10 44.68 41.71
CA ARG A 46 25.37 43.24 41.59
C ARG A 46 24.10 42.42 41.39
N ILE A 47 23.05 42.70 42.17
CA ILE A 47 21.76 42.01 42.02
C ILE A 47 21.13 42.29 40.66
N ASN A 48 21.20 43.54 40.19
CA ASN A 48 20.66 43.91 38.89
C ASN A 48 21.38 43.18 37.75
N GLN A 49 22.72 43.08 37.82
CA GLN A 49 23.52 42.29 36.87
C GLN A 49 23.17 40.80 36.90
N ASP A 50 23.00 40.20 38.08
CA ASP A 50 22.59 38.79 38.21
C ASP A 50 21.18 38.57 37.63
N LEU A 51 20.23 39.44 37.94
CA LEU A 51 18.87 39.39 37.40
C LEU A 51 18.85 39.57 35.88
N ASP A 52 19.64 40.49 35.33
CA ASP A 52 19.74 40.70 33.87
C ASP A 52 20.32 39.46 33.19
N SER A 53 21.34 38.82 33.79
CA SER A 53 21.91 37.58 33.28
C SER A 53 20.90 36.43 33.25
N LYS A 54 20.10 36.28 34.31
CA LYS A 54 19.03 35.29 34.42
C LYS A 54 17.92 35.57 33.42
N ALA A 55 17.51 36.83 33.27
CA ALA A 55 16.50 37.24 32.31
C ALA A 55 16.91 36.90 30.87
N ARG A 56 18.17 37.17 30.50
CA ARG A 56 18.73 36.79 29.20
C ARG A 56 18.71 35.28 29.00
N SER A 57 19.16 34.50 29.99
CA SER A 57 19.15 33.04 29.93
C SER A 57 17.74 32.47 29.76
N PHE A 58 16.75 32.97 30.50
CA PHE A 58 15.36 32.54 30.35
C PHE A 58 14.77 32.95 29.01
N HIS A 59 15.15 34.11 28.47
CA HIS A 59 14.71 34.54 27.15
C HIS A 59 15.24 33.62 26.04
N GLU A 60 16.51 33.21 26.12
CA GLU A 60 17.11 32.25 25.20
C GLU A 60 16.44 30.87 25.29
N GLN A 61 16.19 30.38 26.50
CA GLN A 61 15.47 29.11 26.71
C GLN A 61 14.06 29.17 26.13
N LEU A 62 13.32 30.26 26.39
CA LEU A 62 11.97 30.44 25.87
C LEU A 62 11.96 30.49 24.34
N ARG A 63 12.95 31.13 23.72
CA ARG A 63 13.11 31.13 22.28
C ARG A 63 13.34 29.70 21.75
N ALA A 64 14.24 28.95 22.38
CA ALA A 64 14.50 27.57 21.99
C ALA A 64 13.26 26.66 22.14
N PHE A 65 12.47 26.85 23.20
CA PHE A 65 11.20 26.14 23.35
C PHE A 65 10.20 26.50 22.26
N ARG A 66 10.03 27.79 21.94
CA ARG A 66 9.14 28.21 20.84
C ARG A 66 9.56 27.67 19.48
N GLU A 67 10.86 27.64 19.21
CA GLU A 67 11.40 27.06 17.96
C GLU A 67 11.14 25.55 17.90
N ARG A 68 11.31 24.82 19.02
CA ARG A 68 10.96 23.39 19.11
C ARG A 68 9.47 23.15 18.95
N ASP A 69 8.62 23.91 19.63
CA ASP A 69 7.16 23.79 19.52
C ASP A 69 6.71 24.05 18.09
N LYS A 70 7.30 25.03 17.40
CA LYS A 70 7.05 25.27 15.98
C LYS A 70 7.45 24.05 15.12
N ALA A 71 8.65 23.52 15.32
CA ALA A 71 9.13 22.36 14.58
C ALA A 71 8.24 21.11 14.82
N ILE A 72 7.73 20.91 16.04
CA ILE A 72 6.80 19.83 16.36
C ILE A 72 5.46 20.03 15.65
N ASN A 73 4.93 21.26 15.65
CA ASN A 73 3.69 21.56 14.93
C ASN A 73 3.84 21.35 13.42
N ASP A 74 4.94 21.82 12.84
CA ASP A 74 5.24 21.64 11.41
C ASP A 74 5.37 20.14 11.08
N ALA A 75 6.11 19.37 11.90
CA ALA A 75 6.24 17.92 11.73
C ALA A 75 4.89 17.20 11.87
N LEU A 76 4.03 17.62 12.80
CA LEU A 76 2.70 17.05 12.95
C LEU A 76 1.87 17.30 11.70
N VAL A 77 1.83 18.53 11.19
CA VAL A 77 1.10 18.88 9.97
C VAL A 77 1.61 18.06 8.79
N SER A 78 2.93 17.96 8.60
CA SER A 78 3.51 17.11 7.55
C SER A 78 3.14 15.64 7.71
N ALA A 79 3.16 15.09 8.92
CA ALA A 79 2.73 13.72 9.17
C ALA A 79 1.23 13.51 8.88
N GLN A 80 0.39 14.52 9.13
CA GLN A 80 -1.03 14.46 8.77
C GLN A 80 -1.25 14.48 7.26
N GLN A 81 -0.52 15.33 6.54
CA GLN A 81 -0.54 15.40 5.07
C GLN A 81 -0.08 14.09 4.45
N LEU A 82 1.08 13.57 4.87
CA LEU A 82 1.62 12.30 4.39
C LEU A 82 0.63 11.15 4.62
N ARG A 83 0.00 11.08 5.79
CA ARG A 83 -1.03 10.06 6.05
C ARG A 83 -2.23 10.18 5.11
N SER A 84 -2.66 11.41 4.80
CA SER A 84 -3.75 11.64 3.85
C SER A 84 -3.37 11.19 2.45
N GLU A 85 -2.18 11.56 1.98
CA GLU A 85 -1.64 11.17 0.67
C GLU A 85 -1.49 9.65 0.56
N MET A 86 -0.96 8.99 1.60
CA MET A 86 -0.84 7.53 1.66
C MET A 86 -2.21 6.85 1.59
N LYS A 87 -3.22 7.39 2.29
CA LYS A 87 -4.59 6.85 2.23
C LYS A 87 -5.16 6.96 0.83
N GLU A 88 -5.05 8.14 0.20
CA GLU A 88 -5.56 8.37 -1.14
C GLU A 88 -4.83 7.51 -2.19
N GLN A 89 -3.51 7.33 -2.05
CA GLN A 89 -2.74 6.43 -2.89
C GLN A 89 -3.17 4.97 -2.73
N ALA A 90 -3.33 4.50 -1.49
CA ALA A 90 -3.78 3.14 -1.21
C ALA A 90 -5.19 2.88 -1.76
N GLU A 91 -6.09 3.87 -1.68
CA GLU A 91 -7.44 3.77 -2.27
C GLU A 91 -7.38 3.65 -3.79
N ARG A 92 -6.55 4.47 -4.46
CA ARG A 92 -6.35 4.38 -5.93
C ARG A 92 -5.72 3.05 -6.35
N GLU A 93 -4.70 2.60 -5.64
CA GLU A 93 -4.05 1.30 -5.91
C GLU A 93 -5.02 0.14 -5.70
N ALA A 94 -5.83 0.16 -4.64
CA ALA A 94 -6.85 -0.84 -4.39
C ALA A 94 -7.90 -0.88 -5.51
N GLU A 95 -8.36 0.29 -5.98
CA GLU A 95 -9.29 0.37 -7.11
C GLU A 95 -8.67 -0.18 -8.40
N LEU A 96 -7.40 0.14 -8.67
CA LEU A 96 -6.68 -0.39 -9.83
C LEU A 96 -6.59 -1.92 -9.77
N VAL A 97 -6.16 -2.47 -8.64
CA VAL A 97 -6.06 -3.93 -8.43
C VAL A 97 -7.41 -4.60 -8.62
N LEU A 98 -8.50 -4.02 -8.10
CA LEU A 98 -9.85 -4.56 -8.29
C LEU A 98 -10.25 -4.57 -9.77
N ARG A 99 -10.01 -3.47 -10.50
CA ARG A 99 -10.30 -3.38 -11.93
C ARG A 99 -9.48 -4.39 -12.75
N GLU A 100 -8.20 -4.55 -12.43
CA GLU A 100 -7.33 -5.54 -13.09
C GLU A 100 -7.78 -6.97 -12.82
N ALA A 101 -8.13 -7.29 -11.57
CA ALA A 101 -8.65 -8.59 -11.18
C ALA A 101 -9.98 -8.91 -11.87
N GLN A 102 -10.89 -7.94 -11.97
CA GLN A 102 -12.15 -8.08 -12.71
C GLN A 102 -11.90 -8.34 -14.19
N ALA A 103 -11.06 -7.55 -14.84
CA ALA A 103 -10.73 -7.72 -16.25
C ALA A 103 -10.04 -9.08 -16.52
N ALA A 104 -9.15 -9.52 -15.63
CA ALA A 104 -8.54 -10.84 -15.72
C ALA A 104 -9.58 -11.97 -15.55
N GLY A 105 -10.50 -11.82 -14.59
CA GLY A 105 -11.60 -12.76 -14.38
C GLY A 105 -12.52 -12.88 -15.59
N GLU A 106 -12.91 -11.75 -16.19
CA GLU A 106 -13.74 -11.72 -17.40
C GLU A 106 -13.05 -12.42 -18.58
N ARG A 107 -11.74 -12.17 -18.78
CA ARG A 107 -10.96 -12.87 -19.82
C ARG A 107 -10.90 -14.37 -19.59
N LEU A 108 -10.73 -14.81 -18.35
CA LEU A 108 -10.68 -16.23 -18.01
C LEU A 108 -12.03 -16.90 -18.26
N VAL A 109 -13.13 -16.25 -17.90
CA VAL A 109 -14.49 -16.74 -18.18
C VAL A 109 -14.75 -16.84 -19.67
N GLU A 110 -14.34 -15.84 -20.46
CA GLU A 110 -14.54 -15.90 -21.92
C GLU A 110 -13.67 -16.98 -22.56
N ALA A 111 -12.41 -17.14 -22.13
CA ALA A 111 -11.56 -18.24 -22.58
C ALA A 111 -12.19 -19.61 -22.28
N ALA A 112 -12.69 -19.81 -21.05
CA ALA A 112 -13.38 -21.03 -20.67
C ALA A 112 -14.64 -21.28 -21.51
N ARG A 113 -15.42 -20.24 -21.84
CA ARG A 113 -16.58 -20.37 -22.72
C ARG A 113 -16.20 -20.77 -24.15
N ILE A 114 -15.11 -20.21 -24.68
CA ILE A 114 -14.58 -20.61 -25.99
C ILE A 114 -14.17 -22.08 -25.96
N ASP A 115 -13.47 -22.52 -24.92
CA ASP A 115 -13.04 -23.90 -24.75
C ASP A 115 -14.21 -24.88 -24.62
N VAL A 116 -15.25 -24.53 -23.85
CA VAL A 116 -16.48 -25.33 -23.75
C VAL A 116 -17.13 -25.49 -25.12
N ARG A 117 -17.32 -24.40 -25.87
CA ARG A 117 -17.90 -24.46 -27.23
C ARG A 117 -17.05 -25.33 -28.17
N ARG A 118 -15.72 -25.24 -28.08
CA ARG A 118 -14.81 -26.09 -28.87
C ARG A 118 -14.97 -27.57 -28.50
N MET A 119 -15.00 -27.89 -27.21
CA MET A 119 -15.19 -29.26 -26.73
C MET A 119 -16.54 -29.85 -27.15
N GLU A 120 -17.62 -29.05 -27.11
CA GLU A 120 -18.94 -29.47 -27.61
C GLU A 120 -18.90 -29.81 -29.10
N GLN A 121 -18.25 -28.97 -29.92
CA GLN A 121 -18.08 -29.23 -31.36
C GLN A 121 -17.26 -30.48 -31.65
N GLU A 122 -16.19 -30.72 -30.87
CA GLU A 122 -15.37 -31.93 -30.96
C GLU A 122 -16.18 -33.18 -30.60
N LEU A 123 -17.01 -33.10 -29.56
CA LEU A 123 -17.88 -34.18 -29.11
C LEU A 123 -18.93 -34.52 -30.18
N ASP A 124 -19.58 -33.52 -30.78
CA ASP A 124 -20.53 -33.69 -31.88
C ASP A 124 -19.88 -34.29 -33.14
N ALA A 125 -18.63 -33.90 -33.43
CA ALA A 125 -17.87 -34.48 -34.54
C ALA A 125 -17.52 -35.95 -34.26
N LEU A 126 -17.11 -36.28 -33.03
CA LEU A 126 -16.81 -37.65 -32.61
C LEU A 126 -18.05 -38.55 -32.66
N ASP A 127 -19.19 -38.05 -32.20
CA ASP A 127 -20.46 -38.79 -32.26
C ASP A 127 -20.92 -39.05 -33.70
N ARG A 128 -20.75 -38.08 -34.59
CA ARG A 128 -20.99 -38.28 -36.04
C ARG A 128 -20.06 -39.34 -36.62
N SER A 129 -18.77 -39.27 -36.31
CA SER A 129 -17.77 -40.26 -36.73
C SER A 129 -18.15 -41.67 -36.25
N ARG A 130 -18.54 -41.80 -34.97
CA ARG A 130 -19.01 -43.05 -34.37
C ARG A 130 -20.23 -43.62 -35.09
N ARG A 131 -21.23 -42.79 -35.39
CA ARG A 131 -22.45 -43.20 -36.11
C ARG A 131 -22.11 -43.70 -37.51
N THR A 132 -21.27 -42.98 -38.24
CA THR A 132 -20.82 -43.38 -39.58
C THR A 132 -20.06 -44.70 -39.55
N TYR A 133 -19.12 -44.88 -38.62
CA TYR A 133 -18.39 -46.14 -38.44
C TYR A 133 -19.32 -47.32 -38.17
N LEU A 134 -20.27 -47.16 -37.23
CA LEU A 134 -21.25 -48.21 -36.92
C LEU A 134 -22.16 -48.54 -38.12
N ALA A 135 -22.54 -47.55 -38.92
CA ALA A 135 -23.32 -47.78 -40.14
C ALA A 135 -22.51 -48.56 -41.18
N GLN A 136 -21.25 -48.17 -41.43
CA GLN A 136 -20.35 -48.89 -42.34
C GLN A 136 -20.11 -50.34 -41.89
N MET A 137 -19.90 -50.56 -40.60
CA MET A 137 -19.74 -51.90 -40.04
C MET A 137 -20.99 -52.76 -40.25
N ARG A 138 -22.19 -52.20 -40.00
CA ARG A 138 -23.47 -52.90 -40.27
C ARG A 138 -23.60 -53.30 -41.73
N THR A 139 -23.26 -52.40 -42.66
CA THR A 139 -23.30 -52.69 -44.09
C THR A 139 -22.32 -53.80 -44.47
N LEU A 140 -21.08 -53.77 -43.93
CA LEU A 140 -20.10 -54.83 -44.16
C LEU A 140 -20.59 -56.19 -43.63
N LEU A 141 -21.11 -56.23 -42.40
CA LEU A 141 -21.62 -57.46 -41.81
C LEU A 141 -22.83 -58.01 -42.58
N ALA A 142 -23.77 -57.15 -43.00
CA ALA A 142 -24.92 -57.56 -43.80
C ALA A 142 -24.49 -58.13 -45.17
N ARG A 143 -23.49 -57.51 -45.81
CA ARG A 143 -22.90 -58.04 -47.06
C ARG A 143 -22.29 -59.42 -46.82
N GLN A 144 -21.51 -59.58 -45.75
CA GLN A 144 -20.84 -60.85 -45.47
C GLN A 144 -21.81 -61.97 -45.09
N LEU A 145 -22.89 -61.64 -44.40
CA LEU A 145 -23.98 -62.58 -44.11
C LEU A 145 -24.65 -63.04 -45.42
N SER A 146 -24.96 -62.10 -46.31
CA SER A 146 -25.57 -62.40 -47.61
C SER A 146 -24.68 -63.28 -48.50
N GLU A 147 -23.35 -63.09 -48.47
CA GLU A 147 -22.40 -63.97 -49.16
C GLU A 147 -22.44 -65.41 -48.61
N VAL A 148 -22.52 -65.57 -47.29
CA VAL A 148 -22.64 -66.89 -46.64
C VAL A 148 -23.95 -67.57 -47.02
N GLU A 149 -25.09 -66.87 -46.92
CA GLU A 149 -26.41 -67.41 -47.30
C GLU A 149 -26.46 -67.84 -48.78
N ALA A 150 -25.86 -67.05 -49.67
CA ALA A 150 -25.74 -67.40 -51.09
C ALA A 150 -24.89 -68.67 -51.30
N SER A 151 -23.82 -68.84 -50.52
CA SER A 151 -22.96 -70.04 -50.59
C SER A 151 -23.67 -71.31 -50.08
N GLU A 152 -24.49 -71.21 -49.03
CA GLU A 152 -25.29 -72.31 -48.51
C GLU A 152 -26.38 -72.74 -49.50
N THR A 153 -27.03 -71.76 -50.15
CA THR A 153 -28.07 -72.01 -51.16
C THR A 153 -27.50 -72.64 -52.44
N GLY A 154 -26.28 -72.24 -52.85
CA GLY A 154 -25.56 -72.88 -53.95
C GLY A 154 -25.14 -74.33 -53.64
N SER A 155 -24.78 -74.61 -52.38
CA SER A 155 -24.44 -75.97 -51.94
C SER A 155 -25.66 -76.89 -51.83
N SER A 156 -26.85 -76.38 -51.54
CA SER A 156 -28.08 -77.18 -51.48
C SER A 156 -28.62 -77.53 -52.87
N ALA A 157 -28.53 -76.60 -53.84
CA ALA A 157 -28.87 -76.85 -55.24
C ALA A 157 -27.97 -77.92 -55.89
N SER A 158 -26.67 -77.91 -55.58
CA SER A 158 -25.72 -78.94 -56.00
C SER A 158 -25.98 -80.33 -55.39
N ARG A 159 -26.56 -80.41 -54.18
CA ARG A 159 -26.94 -81.71 -53.58
C ARG A 159 -28.24 -82.28 -54.16
N SER A 160 -29.15 -81.43 -54.65
CA SER A 160 -30.39 -81.89 -55.31
C SER A 160 -30.19 -82.38 -56.75
N THR A 161 -29.13 -81.96 -57.44
CA THR A 161 -28.80 -82.44 -58.79
C THR A 161 -28.01 -83.75 -58.78
N ASP A 162 -27.33 -84.09 -57.68
CA ASP A 162 -26.59 -85.35 -57.55
C ASP A 162 -27.51 -86.52 -57.14
N SER A 163 -28.65 -86.25 -56.49
CA SER A 163 -29.63 -87.29 -56.13
C SER A 163 -30.57 -87.71 -57.28
N SER A 164 -30.65 -86.93 -58.36
CA SER A 164 -31.45 -87.28 -59.55
C SER A 164 -30.66 -88.02 -60.64
N VAL A 165 -29.32 -88.10 -60.53
CA VAL A 165 -28.45 -88.76 -61.52
C VAL A 165 -28.09 -90.21 -61.14
N SER A 166 -28.41 -90.67 -59.92
CA SER A 166 -28.11 -92.06 -59.48
C SER A 166 -29.26 -93.07 -59.60
N GLY A 167 -30.38 -92.71 -60.24
CA GLY A 167 -31.59 -93.56 -60.31
C GLY A 167 -31.89 -94.30 -61.62
N SER A 168 -31.04 -94.21 -62.65
CA SER A 168 -31.33 -94.79 -63.98
C SER A 168 -30.24 -95.72 -64.51
N ALA A 169 -29.89 -96.75 -63.74
CA ALA A 169 -29.19 -97.91 -64.30
C ALA A 169 -29.59 -99.18 -63.55
N ASP A 170 -29.80 -100.24 -64.34
CA ASP A 170 -29.98 -101.65 -63.93
C ASP A 170 -31.41 -102.02 -63.50
N SER A 171 -32.13 -103.00 -64.05
CA SER A 171 -31.86 -104.18 -64.90
C SER A 171 -33.28 -104.68 -65.31
N GLY A 172 -33.57 -105.21 -66.51
CA GLY A 172 -32.88 -106.30 -67.17
C GLY A 172 -33.66 -107.60 -66.99
N SER A 173 -34.40 -107.99 -68.05
CA SER A 173 -35.03 -109.30 -68.33
C SER A 173 -36.32 -109.70 -67.64
#